data_AF-A8TLP2-F1
#
_entry.id   AF-A8TLP2-F1
#
_cell.length_a   1.000
_cell.length_b   1.000
_cell.length_c   1.000
_cell.angle_alpha   90.00
_cell.angle_beta   90.00
_cell.angle_gamma   90.00
#
_symmetry.space_group_name_H-M   'P 1'
#
loop_
_entity.id
_entity.type
_entity.pdbx_description
1 polymer ?
#
loop_
_entity_poly.entity_id
_entity_poly.type
_entity_poly.pdbx_seq_one_letter_code
_entity_poly.pdbx_strand_id
1 'polypeptide(L)'
;MSRRIRTPREGALTPEILVADGWADYSLLDSGDGRKLERFGRHILDRPDTQAIWSPSLSSVRWSTADARFLAGREEDGAGRWEATGRRAPEPWPIAYGPVRIEAQLTAFRHLGLFPEHQVHWNRVLAAVEQRARARVGNEPPTVLNLFGYTGMASLLPAAAGAKVTHVDASKKAISWARANQEMSGLSAAPIRWICDDAARFAAREVRRGSRYDIIVLDPPKYGRGPKGEVWRLEEQLPQLLTDCRALLDQRSSMLILTAYATHLSMLTLWRLVGDAFADLDGTITAGEMALREETTGRPLPTSLYVRWSRDA
;
A
#
# COMPACT_ATOMS: atom_id res chain seq x y z
N MET A 1 -5.68 26.36 -36.23
CA MET A 1 -5.83 24.89 -36.19
C MET A 1 -6.16 24.48 -34.76
N SER A 2 -7.44 24.28 -34.46
CA SER A 2 -7.90 23.85 -33.13
C SER A 2 -7.56 22.37 -32.95
N ARG A 3 -6.64 22.06 -32.02
CA ARG A 3 -6.43 20.67 -31.56
C ARG A 3 -7.69 20.29 -30.79
N ARG A 4 -8.59 19.54 -31.43
CA ARG A 4 -9.63 18.80 -30.71
C ARG A 4 -8.92 17.89 -29.71
N ILE A 5 -9.00 18.25 -28.43
CA ILE A 5 -8.71 17.34 -27.32
C ILE A 5 -9.65 16.16 -27.54
N ARG A 6 -9.10 14.99 -27.92
CA ARG A 6 -9.86 13.75 -27.84
C ARG A 6 -10.10 13.55 -26.35
N THR A 7 -11.30 13.87 -25.87
CA THR A 7 -11.77 13.35 -24.59
C THR A 7 -11.63 11.84 -24.66
N PRO A 8 -10.92 11.19 -23.72
CA PRO A 8 -11.01 9.75 -23.57
C PRO A 8 -12.49 9.39 -23.53
N ARG A 9 -12.89 8.28 -24.15
CA ARG A 9 -14.25 7.76 -23.93
C ARG A 9 -14.42 7.68 -22.41
N GLU A 10 -15.26 8.54 -21.84
CA GLU A 10 -15.70 8.43 -20.45
C GLU A 10 -16.43 7.09 -20.36
N GLY A 11 -15.69 6.01 -20.14
CA GLY A 11 -16.26 4.79 -19.61
C GLY A 11 -16.88 5.17 -18.28
N ALA A 12 -18.16 4.86 -18.10
CA ALA A 12 -18.84 5.12 -16.84
C ALA A 12 -18.01 4.49 -15.71
N LEU A 13 -17.52 5.30 -14.78
CA LEU A 13 -16.83 4.78 -13.61
C LEU A 13 -17.80 3.87 -12.86
N THR A 14 -17.43 2.61 -12.72
CA THR A 14 -18.10 1.66 -11.82
C THR A 14 -17.20 1.48 -10.61
N PRO A 15 -17.56 2.06 -9.45
CA PRO A 15 -16.77 1.90 -8.24
C PRO A 15 -16.66 0.42 -7.83
N GLU A 16 -15.46 0.00 -7.48
CA GLU A 16 -15.17 -1.37 -7.04
C GLU A 16 -14.77 -1.38 -5.56
N ILE A 17 -15.32 -2.30 -4.77
CA ILE A 17 -14.84 -2.56 -3.41
C ILE A 17 -13.91 -3.77 -3.47
N LEU A 18 -12.62 -3.53 -3.22
CA LEU A 18 -11.62 -4.59 -3.13
C LEU A 18 -11.52 -5.08 -1.69
N VAL A 19 -12.07 -6.27 -1.45
CA VAL A 19 -12.06 -6.87 -0.11
C VAL A 19 -10.87 -7.81 0.02
N ALA A 20 -10.01 -7.54 0.99
CA ALA A 20 -8.91 -8.41 1.39
C ALA A 20 -9.43 -9.55 2.29
N ASP A 21 -9.21 -10.79 1.85
CA ASP A 21 -9.45 -12.03 2.60
C ASP A 21 -8.40 -13.13 2.31
N GLY A 22 -8.50 -14.28 2.99
CA GLY A 22 -7.70 -15.47 2.63
C GLY A 22 -6.22 -15.45 3.06
N TRP A 23 -5.83 -14.59 4.00
CA TRP A 23 -4.47 -14.58 4.54
C TRP A 23 -4.36 -15.46 5.80
N ALA A 24 -3.49 -16.48 5.78
CA ALA A 24 -3.25 -17.32 6.95
C ALA A 24 -2.74 -16.55 8.20
N ASP A 25 -1.74 -15.67 8.05
CA ASP A 25 -1.12 -14.94 9.15
C ASP A 25 -1.86 -13.63 9.52
N TYR A 26 -2.97 -13.31 8.88
CA TYR A 26 -3.77 -12.14 9.25
C TYR A 26 -5.27 -12.44 9.23
N SER A 27 -6.01 -11.96 10.22
CA SER A 27 -7.48 -11.95 10.17
C SER A 27 -8.05 -10.75 10.91
N LEU A 28 -9.07 -10.12 10.35
CA LEU A 28 -9.95 -9.21 11.08
C LEU A 28 -11.00 -10.05 11.80
N LEU A 29 -10.87 -10.23 13.11
CA LEU A 29 -11.76 -11.10 13.88
C LEU A 29 -13.12 -10.43 14.11
N ASP A 30 -13.13 -9.16 14.52
CA ASP A 30 -14.34 -8.39 14.81
C ASP A 30 -14.06 -6.88 14.73
N SER A 31 -15.12 -6.08 14.64
CA SER A 31 -15.06 -4.63 14.58
C SER A 31 -16.32 -3.98 15.15
N GLY A 32 -16.17 -2.79 15.71
CA GLY A 32 -17.29 -2.03 16.24
C GLY A 32 -16.88 -1.10 17.37
N ASP A 33 -17.79 -0.21 17.77
CA ASP A 33 -17.59 0.80 18.81
C ASP A 33 -16.29 1.61 18.64
N GLY A 34 -15.93 1.90 17.38
CA GLY A 34 -14.73 2.65 17.01
C GLY A 34 -13.43 1.83 17.12
N ARG A 35 -13.51 0.51 17.12
CA ARG A 35 -12.38 -0.41 17.31
C ARG A 35 -12.41 -1.59 16.35
N LYS A 36 -11.28 -2.28 16.25
CA LYS A 36 -11.11 -3.54 15.54
C LYS A 36 -10.24 -4.51 16.32
N LEU A 37 -10.62 -5.78 16.28
CA LEU A 37 -9.92 -6.91 16.87
C LEU A 37 -9.30 -7.71 15.74
N GLU A 38 -7.98 -7.82 15.74
CA GLU A 38 -7.24 -8.41 14.62
C GLU A 38 -6.26 -9.46 15.12
N ARG A 39 -6.10 -10.55 14.36
CA ARG A 39 -5.03 -11.51 14.54
C ARG A 39 -3.89 -11.21 13.58
N PHE A 40 -2.69 -11.01 14.11
CA PHE A 40 -1.43 -10.93 13.37
C PHE A 40 -0.54 -12.10 13.80
N GLY A 41 -0.48 -13.14 12.98
CA GLY A 41 0.20 -14.39 13.27
C GLY A 41 -0.48 -15.07 14.46
N ARG A 42 0.26 -15.18 15.57
CA ARG A 42 -0.25 -15.71 16.83
C ARG A 42 -0.86 -14.66 17.76
N HIS A 43 -0.68 -13.37 17.48
CA HIS A 43 -1.05 -12.30 18.38
C HIS A 43 -2.42 -11.71 18.03
N ILE A 44 -3.28 -11.56 19.02
CA ILE A 44 -4.58 -10.87 18.89
C ILE A 44 -4.42 -9.45 19.42
N LEU A 45 -4.81 -8.45 18.64
CA LEU A 45 -4.56 -7.04 18.91
C LEU A 45 -5.86 -6.25 18.80
N ASP A 46 -6.06 -5.36 19.76
CA ASP A 46 -7.22 -4.45 19.80
C ASP A 46 -6.76 -3.02 19.44
N ARG A 47 -7.21 -2.52 18.28
CA ARG A 47 -6.80 -1.22 17.73
C ARG A 47 -8.00 -0.29 17.50
N PRO A 48 -7.81 1.03 17.57
CA PRO A 48 -8.85 1.97 17.18
C PRO A 48 -9.08 1.93 15.66
N ASP A 49 -10.35 2.05 15.26
CA ASP A 49 -10.78 2.30 13.89
C ASP A 49 -12.04 3.16 13.91
N THR A 50 -11.91 4.45 13.63
CA THR A 50 -12.99 5.43 13.76
C THR A 50 -14.14 5.22 12.79
N GLN A 51 -13.98 4.36 11.78
CA GLN A 51 -15.04 4.04 10.81
C GLN A 51 -15.95 2.90 11.29
N ALA A 52 -15.49 2.08 12.25
CA ALA A 52 -16.26 0.98 12.81
C ALA A 52 -17.31 1.45 13.83
N ILE A 53 -18.27 2.29 13.40
CA ILE A 53 -19.27 2.94 14.27
C ILE A 53 -20.47 2.04 14.64
N TRP A 54 -20.48 0.80 14.14
CA TRP A 54 -21.48 -0.21 14.44
C TRP A 54 -21.13 -0.99 15.70
N SER A 55 -22.05 -1.85 16.16
CA SER A 55 -21.78 -2.71 17.32
C SER A 55 -20.88 -3.91 16.97
N PRO A 56 -19.97 -4.31 17.87
CA PRO A 56 -19.22 -5.56 17.77
C PRO A 56 -20.15 -6.78 17.74
N SER A 57 -19.73 -7.82 17.03
CA SER A 57 -20.48 -9.07 16.94
C SER A 57 -20.02 -10.09 17.98
N LEU A 58 -18.76 -10.02 18.40
CA LEU A 58 -18.21 -10.84 19.49
C LEU A 58 -18.48 -10.21 20.85
N SER A 59 -18.56 -11.07 21.87
CA SER A 59 -18.75 -10.63 23.25
C SER A 59 -17.54 -9.87 23.78
N SER A 60 -17.76 -8.99 24.77
CA SER A 60 -16.68 -8.29 25.47
C SER A 60 -15.63 -9.22 26.08
N VAL A 61 -16.03 -10.44 26.46
CA VAL A 61 -15.11 -11.50 26.92
C VAL A 61 -14.13 -11.89 25.83
N ARG A 62 -14.55 -12.01 24.57
CA ARG A 62 -13.63 -12.27 23.44
C ARG A 62 -12.69 -11.10 23.19
N TRP A 63 -13.18 -9.87 23.24
CA TRP A 63 -12.33 -8.69 23.11
C TRP A 63 -11.28 -8.58 24.23
N SER A 64 -11.60 -9.04 25.44
CA SER A 64 -10.63 -9.07 26.55
C SER A 64 -9.49 -10.08 26.39
N THR A 65 -9.56 -10.98 25.40
CA THR A 65 -8.46 -11.93 25.11
C THR A 65 -7.41 -11.37 24.16
N ALA A 66 -7.54 -10.11 23.70
CA ALA A 66 -6.47 -9.46 22.92
C ALA A 66 -5.19 -9.42 23.75
N ASP A 67 -4.04 -9.78 23.19
CA ASP A 67 -2.72 -9.76 23.84
C ASP A 67 -2.22 -8.34 24.12
N ALA A 68 -2.61 -7.39 23.27
CA ALA A 68 -2.31 -5.98 23.47
C ALA A 68 -3.40 -5.07 22.88
N ARG A 69 -3.57 -3.92 23.51
CA ARG A 69 -4.51 -2.87 23.12
C ARG A 69 -3.77 -1.57 22.84
N PHE A 70 -4.06 -0.93 21.71
CA PHE A 70 -3.58 0.42 21.46
C PHE A 70 -4.53 1.46 22.08
N LEU A 71 -3.97 2.34 22.90
CA LEU A 71 -4.61 3.49 23.49
C LEU A 71 -4.12 4.74 22.76
N ALA A 72 -5.00 5.34 21.97
CA ALA A 72 -4.69 6.58 21.25
C ALA A 72 -4.38 7.71 22.25
N GLY A 73 -3.37 8.52 21.92
CA GLY A 73 -3.07 9.75 22.62
C GLY A 73 -4.17 10.80 22.43
N ARG A 74 -4.05 11.90 23.17
CA ARG A 74 -4.95 13.05 23.01
C ARG A 74 -4.58 13.94 21.82
N GLU A 75 -3.39 13.75 21.25
CA GLU A 75 -2.87 14.54 20.13
C GLU A 75 -3.34 13.98 18.78
N GLU A 76 -3.54 14.87 17.81
CA GLU A 76 -4.02 14.52 16.45
C GLU A 76 -2.95 13.86 15.56
N ASP A 77 -1.72 13.71 16.06
CA ASP A 77 -0.58 13.12 15.34
C ASP A 77 -0.64 11.58 15.27
N GLY A 78 -1.62 10.96 15.95
CA GLY A 78 -1.83 9.51 15.96
C GLY A 78 -0.87 8.74 16.88
N ALA A 79 -0.06 9.42 17.68
CA ALA A 79 0.75 8.81 18.72
C ALA A 79 -0.12 8.22 19.82
N GLY A 80 0.42 7.25 20.55
CA GLY A 80 -0.28 6.61 21.66
C GLY A 80 0.61 5.61 22.38
N ARG A 81 -0.02 4.66 23.06
CA ARG A 81 0.71 3.58 23.74
C ARG A 81 0.02 2.24 23.58
N TRP A 82 0.83 1.19 23.60
CA TRP A 82 0.34 -0.17 23.69
C TRP A 82 0.26 -0.59 25.16
N GLU A 83 -0.87 -1.17 25.53
CA GLU A 83 -1.10 -1.83 26.81
C GLU A 83 -1.16 -3.33 26.57
N ALA A 84 -0.18 -4.06 27.09
CA ALA A 84 -0.22 -5.51 27.08
C ALA A 84 -1.24 -5.99 28.12
N THR A 85 -2.11 -6.91 27.73
CA THR A 85 -3.11 -7.49 28.64
C THR A 85 -2.58 -8.73 29.36
N GLY A 86 -1.56 -9.37 28.78
CA GLY A 86 -0.80 -10.47 29.38
C GLY A 86 0.39 -10.02 30.22
N ARG A 87 1.14 -10.99 30.77
CA ARG A 87 2.32 -10.74 31.63
C ARG A 87 3.49 -10.06 30.90
N ARG A 88 3.58 -10.17 29.58
CA ARG A 88 4.61 -9.54 28.74
C ARG A 88 4.00 -9.01 27.45
N ALA A 89 4.49 -7.86 27.00
CA ALA A 89 4.15 -7.32 25.70
C ALA A 89 4.70 -8.23 24.57
N PRO A 90 3.98 -8.38 23.45
CA PRO A 90 4.52 -8.98 22.25
C PRO A 90 5.87 -8.37 21.83
N GLU A 91 6.91 -9.20 21.78
CA GLU A 91 8.17 -8.87 21.10
C GLU A 91 7.95 -8.91 19.59
N PRO A 92 8.72 -8.15 18.78
CA PRO A 92 8.62 -8.19 17.32
C PRO A 92 8.55 -9.62 16.77
N TRP A 93 7.63 -9.86 15.83
CA TRP A 93 7.31 -11.20 15.35
C TRP A 93 7.16 -11.24 13.83
N PRO A 94 7.53 -12.35 13.18
CA PRO A 94 7.37 -12.47 11.74
C PRO A 94 5.89 -12.68 11.36
N ILE A 95 5.51 -12.09 10.23
CA ILE A 95 4.26 -12.31 9.50
C ILE A 95 4.62 -12.72 8.08
N ALA A 96 4.06 -13.83 7.61
CA ALA A 96 4.33 -14.36 6.28
C ALA A 96 3.19 -14.09 5.30
N TYR A 97 3.52 -13.71 4.07
CA TYR A 97 2.60 -13.70 2.93
C TYR A 97 3.31 -14.31 1.72
N GLY A 98 2.85 -15.49 1.29
CA GLY A 98 3.55 -16.27 0.27
C GLY A 98 5.01 -16.55 0.69
N PRO A 99 6.01 -16.27 -0.16
CA PRO A 99 7.42 -16.51 0.15
C PRO A 99 8.06 -15.44 1.04
N VAL A 100 7.37 -14.32 1.30
CA VAL A 100 7.92 -13.16 2.01
C VAL A 100 7.54 -13.20 3.48
N ARG A 101 8.51 -12.89 4.35
CA ARG A 101 8.32 -12.69 5.79
C ARG A 101 8.74 -11.28 6.16
N ILE A 102 7.87 -10.58 6.87
CA ILE A 102 8.15 -9.24 7.39
C ILE A 102 7.95 -9.22 8.91
N GLU A 103 8.70 -8.38 9.60
CA GLU A 103 8.53 -8.15 11.03
C GLU A 103 7.32 -7.25 11.28
N ALA A 104 6.37 -7.75 12.08
CA ALA A 104 5.38 -6.95 12.77
C ALA A 104 5.86 -6.61 14.18
N GLN A 105 5.53 -5.41 14.66
CA GLN A 105 5.88 -5.00 16.02
C GLN A 105 4.93 -3.93 16.55
N LEU A 106 4.82 -3.85 17.88
CA LEU A 106 4.14 -2.76 18.56
C LEU A 106 4.99 -1.48 18.46
N THR A 107 4.52 -0.48 17.72
CA THR A 107 5.23 0.79 17.55
C THR A 107 4.71 1.86 18.50
N ALA A 108 5.33 3.06 18.52
CA ALA A 108 4.76 4.21 19.23
C ALA A 108 3.43 4.73 18.61
N PHE A 109 3.03 4.16 17.47
CA PHE A 109 1.80 4.48 16.75
C PHE A 109 0.92 3.23 16.61
N ARG A 110 -0.29 3.41 16.08
CA ARG A 110 -1.27 2.33 15.85
C ARG A 110 -0.88 1.32 14.78
N HIS A 111 0.09 1.64 13.92
CA HIS A 111 0.54 0.75 12.85
C HIS A 111 1.50 -0.32 13.38
N LEU A 112 1.50 -1.49 12.74
CA LEU A 112 2.25 -2.66 13.18
C LEU A 112 3.44 -3.01 12.26
N GLY A 113 3.71 -2.19 11.25
CA GLY A 113 4.72 -2.51 10.23
C GLY A 113 4.12 -3.10 8.95
N LEU A 114 2.80 -3.26 8.85
CA LEU A 114 2.14 -3.69 7.61
C LEU A 114 0.67 -3.27 7.57
N PHE A 115 0.12 -3.27 6.35
CA PHE A 115 -1.26 -2.91 6.03
C PHE A 115 -1.90 -4.05 5.23
N PRO A 116 -2.61 -4.98 5.90
CA PRO A 116 -3.09 -6.21 5.29
C PRO A 116 -4.00 -6.04 4.09
N GLU A 117 -4.77 -4.96 4.05
CA GLU A 117 -5.69 -4.59 2.98
C GLU A 117 -4.99 -4.50 1.61
N HIS A 118 -3.69 -4.14 1.57
CA HIS A 118 -2.94 -4.01 0.33
C HIS A 118 -2.69 -5.34 -0.39
N GLN A 119 -2.99 -6.49 0.22
CA GLN A 119 -2.81 -7.78 -0.44
C GLN A 119 -3.56 -7.89 -1.77
N VAL A 120 -4.72 -7.23 -1.91
CA VAL A 120 -5.47 -7.18 -3.17
C VAL A 120 -4.64 -6.57 -4.30
N HIS A 121 -3.78 -5.61 -3.97
CA HIS A 121 -2.86 -4.98 -4.90
C HIS A 121 -1.56 -5.76 -5.06
N TRP A 122 -1.03 -6.37 -4.01
CA TRP A 122 0.13 -7.24 -4.13
C TRP A 122 -0.13 -8.39 -5.10
N ASN A 123 -1.30 -9.03 -5.02
CA ASN A 123 -1.70 -10.10 -5.93
C ASN A 123 -1.78 -9.62 -7.39
N ARG A 124 -2.28 -8.40 -7.62
CA ARG A 124 -2.33 -7.79 -8.96
C ARG A 124 -0.93 -7.48 -9.50
N VAL A 125 -0.03 -6.97 -8.65
CA VAL A 125 1.38 -6.73 -9.01
C VAL A 125 2.08 -8.04 -9.34
N LEU A 126 1.89 -9.10 -8.55
CA LEU A 126 2.47 -10.42 -8.80
C LEU A 126 2.00 -11.01 -10.14
N ALA A 127 0.70 -10.95 -10.42
CA ALA A 127 0.14 -11.38 -11.70
C ALA A 127 0.73 -10.59 -12.88
N ALA A 128 0.87 -9.26 -12.74
CA ALA A 128 1.47 -8.41 -13.77
C ALA A 128 2.96 -8.70 -13.99
N VAL A 129 3.72 -8.98 -12.92
CA VAL A 129 5.13 -9.41 -13.01
C VAL A 129 5.24 -10.73 -13.77
N GLU A 130 4.44 -11.73 -13.41
CA GLU A 130 4.44 -13.04 -14.06
C GLU A 130 4.08 -12.93 -15.55
N GLN A 131 3.01 -12.19 -15.87
CA GLN A 131 2.59 -11.95 -17.25
C GLN A 131 3.68 -11.23 -18.05
N ARG A 132 4.30 -10.20 -17.46
CA ARG A 132 5.36 -9.44 -18.12
C ARG A 132 6.60 -10.28 -18.36
N ALA A 133 6.95 -11.16 -17.43
CA ALA A 133 8.05 -12.10 -17.58
C ALA A 133 7.80 -13.11 -18.73
N ARG A 134 6.54 -13.56 -18.92
CA ARG A 134 6.16 -14.46 -20.03
C ARG A 134 6.11 -13.79 -21.40
N ALA A 135 5.67 -12.53 -21.46
CA ALA A 135 5.43 -11.82 -22.72
C ALA A 135 6.70 -11.19 -23.33
N ARG A 136 7.79 -11.05 -22.57
CA ARG A 136 9.02 -10.41 -23.07
C ARG A 136 9.86 -11.39 -23.89
N VAL A 137 10.35 -10.90 -25.04
CA VAL A 137 11.40 -11.55 -25.81
C VAL A 137 12.74 -11.16 -25.18
N GLY A 138 13.41 -12.13 -24.55
CA GLY A 138 14.70 -11.95 -23.85
C GLY A 138 14.59 -12.08 -22.32
N ASN A 139 15.74 -12.28 -21.66
CA ASN A 139 15.84 -12.57 -20.22
C ASN A 139 15.84 -11.31 -19.33
N GLU A 140 15.26 -10.18 -19.76
CA GLU A 140 15.22 -8.98 -18.92
C GLU A 140 14.06 -9.03 -17.93
N PRO A 141 14.33 -8.95 -16.61
CA PRO A 141 13.26 -9.00 -15.62
C PRO A 141 12.35 -7.77 -15.65
N PRO A 142 11.04 -7.92 -15.31
CA PRO A 142 10.14 -6.79 -15.13
C PRO A 142 10.66 -5.77 -14.12
N THR A 143 10.42 -4.48 -14.36
CA THR A 143 10.85 -3.40 -13.44
C THR A 143 9.69 -2.83 -12.64
N VAL A 144 9.85 -2.78 -11.32
CA VAL A 144 8.84 -2.24 -10.38
C VAL A 144 9.43 -1.04 -9.64
N LEU A 145 8.68 0.06 -9.59
CA LEU A 145 8.97 1.20 -8.72
C LEU A 145 7.93 1.24 -7.59
N ASN A 146 8.39 1.22 -6.35
CA ASN A 146 7.56 1.37 -5.16
C ASN A 146 7.89 2.70 -4.47
N LEU A 147 6.96 3.66 -4.53
CA LEU A 147 7.07 4.98 -3.93
C LEU A 147 6.31 5.03 -2.61
N PHE A 148 6.92 5.62 -1.58
CA PHE A 148 6.44 5.58 -0.19
C PHE A 148 6.39 4.13 0.33
N GLY A 149 7.48 3.40 0.08
CA GLY A 149 7.48 1.95 0.15
C GLY A 149 7.41 1.35 1.57
N TYR A 150 7.54 2.15 2.62
CA TYR A 150 7.44 1.77 4.02
C TYR A 150 8.30 0.54 4.36
N THR A 151 7.73 -0.50 4.96
CA THR A 151 8.43 -1.73 5.38
C THR A 151 8.66 -2.73 4.24
N GLY A 152 8.30 -2.37 3.01
CA GLY A 152 8.79 -3.04 1.81
C GLY A 152 8.01 -4.25 1.33
N MET A 153 6.85 -4.59 1.88
CA MET A 153 6.06 -5.76 1.40
C MET A 153 5.79 -5.69 -0.12
N ALA A 154 5.36 -4.52 -0.62
CA ALA A 154 5.14 -4.27 -2.05
C ALA A 154 6.44 -4.24 -2.90
N SER A 155 7.61 -4.35 -2.28
CA SER A 155 8.91 -4.48 -2.94
C SER A 155 9.45 -5.90 -2.87
N LEU A 156 9.28 -6.57 -1.72
CA LEU A 156 9.79 -7.92 -1.49
C LEU A 156 9.03 -8.96 -2.30
N LEU A 157 7.69 -8.84 -2.39
CA LEU A 157 6.86 -9.77 -3.16
C LEU A 157 7.22 -9.81 -4.65
N PRO A 158 7.25 -8.67 -5.39
CA PRO A 158 7.68 -8.71 -6.78
C PRO A 158 9.14 -9.09 -6.95
N ALA A 159 10.03 -8.75 -6.01
CA ALA A 159 11.43 -9.19 -6.06
C ALA A 159 11.56 -10.72 -5.95
N ALA A 160 10.79 -11.34 -5.05
CA ALA A 160 10.70 -12.80 -4.92
C ALA A 160 10.14 -13.47 -6.18
N ALA A 161 9.25 -12.77 -6.91
CA ALA A 161 8.74 -13.19 -8.22
C ALA A 161 9.71 -12.89 -9.39
N GLY A 162 10.92 -12.43 -9.10
CA GLY A 162 11.98 -12.21 -10.09
C GLY A 162 12.05 -10.80 -10.67
N ALA A 163 11.25 -9.83 -10.21
CA ALA A 163 11.32 -8.46 -10.69
C ALA A 163 12.56 -7.71 -10.18
N LYS A 164 13.03 -6.74 -10.98
CA LYS A 164 13.98 -5.70 -10.54
C LYS A 164 13.20 -4.58 -9.87
N VAL A 165 13.50 -4.29 -8.61
CA VAL A 165 12.69 -3.36 -7.80
C VAL A 165 13.50 -2.13 -7.44
N THR A 166 12.90 -0.94 -7.58
CA THR A 166 13.38 0.28 -6.91
C THR A 166 12.38 0.62 -5.81
N HIS A 167 12.86 0.64 -4.57
CA HIS A 167 12.09 1.02 -3.40
C HIS A 167 12.52 2.41 -2.94
N VAL A 168 11.55 3.31 -2.74
CA VAL A 168 11.79 4.69 -2.32
C VAL A 168 10.97 5.01 -1.07
N ASP A 169 11.66 5.44 -0.02
CA ASP A 169 11.03 5.96 1.20
C ASP A 169 11.88 7.10 1.78
N ALA A 170 11.24 8.08 2.41
CA ALA A 170 11.96 9.21 3.03
C ALA A 170 12.56 8.83 4.39
N SER A 171 12.03 7.80 5.05
CA SER A 171 12.45 7.39 6.39
C SER A 171 13.57 6.38 6.33
N LYS A 172 14.77 6.77 6.80
CA LYS A 172 15.89 5.83 7.02
C LYS A 172 15.48 4.65 7.90
N LYS A 173 14.62 4.86 8.90
CA LYS A 173 14.10 3.80 9.77
C LYS A 173 13.24 2.81 8.98
N ALA A 174 12.37 3.28 8.08
CA ALA A 174 11.56 2.42 7.22
C ALA A 174 12.43 1.62 6.25
N ILE A 175 13.43 2.27 5.61
CA ILE A 175 14.40 1.58 4.74
C ILE A 175 15.17 0.49 5.50
N SER A 176 15.64 0.78 6.71
CA SER A 176 16.34 -0.23 7.53
C SER A 176 15.41 -1.40 7.89
N TRP A 177 14.15 -1.12 8.23
CA TRP A 177 13.15 -2.15 8.51
C TRP A 177 12.87 -3.01 7.27
N ALA A 178 12.70 -2.38 6.11
CA ALA A 178 12.47 -3.09 4.85
C ALA A 178 13.67 -3.96 4.43
N ARG A 179 14.90 -3.53 4.73
CA ARG A 179 16.12 -4.35 4.54
C ARG A 179 16.19 -5.53 5.51
N ALA A 180 15.84 -5.33 6.78
CA ALA A 180 15.73 -6.45 7.74
C ALA A 180 14.68 -7.47 7.28
N ASN A 181 13.56 -7.01 6.73
CA ASN A 181 12.55 -7.86 6.12
C ASN A 181 13.06 -8.59 4.86
N GLN A 182 13.91 -7.95 4.05
CA GLN A 182 14.59 -8.59 2.92
C GLN A 182 15.46 -9.77 3.38
N GLU A 183 16.27 -9.55 4.41
CA GLU A 183 17.13 -10.58 5.00
C GLU A 183 16.29 -11.72 5.60
N MET A 184 15.26 -11.38 6.38
CA MET A 184 14.32 -12.36 6.98
C MET A 184 13.60 -13.20 5.92
N SER A 185 13.34 -12.63 4.75
CA SER A 185 12.72 -13.33 3.61
C SER A 185 13.71 -14.17 2.81
N GLY A 186 15.01 -14.18 3.14
CA GLY A 186 16.04 -14.86 2.35
C GLY A 186 16.28 -14.21 0.98
N LEU A 187 15.94 -12.91 0.83
CA LEU A 187 15.98 -12.18 -0.44
C LEU A 187 17.20 -11.26 -0.56
N SER A 188 18.26 -11.47 0.23
CA SER A 188 19.44 -10.58 0.25
C SER A 188 20.13 -10.44 -1.12
N ALA A 189 20.04 -11.45 -1.98
CA ALA A 189 20.55 -11.41 -3.36
C ALA A 189 19.56 -10.87 -4.40
N ALA A 190 18.31 -10.60 -4.01
CA ALA A 190 17.29 -10.09 -4.92
C ALA A 190 17.63 -8.66 -5.37
N PRO A 191 17.34 -8.29 -6.64
CA PRO A 191 17.74 -7.01 -7.21
C PRO A 191 16.83 -5.85 -6.75
N ILE A 192 16.97 -5.44 -5.49
CA ILE A 192 16.24 -4.32 -4.88
C ILE A 192 17.18 -3.13 -4.68
N ARG A 193 16.88 -2.02 -5.38
CA ARG A 193 17.53 -0.73 -5.19
C ARG A 193 16.80 0.06 -4.11
N TRP A 194 17.42 0.18 -2.93
CA TRP A 194 16.91 0.93 -1.80
C TRP A 194 17.31 2.42 -1.88
N ILE A 195 16.32 3.31 -1.95
CA ILE A 195 16.53 4.74 -2.07
C ILE A 195 15.90 5.45 -0.86
N CYS A 196 16.73 6.13 -0.08
CA CYS A 196 16.27 7.03 0.98
C CYS A 196 16.15 8.46 0.43
N ASP A 197 14.98 8.85 -0.09
CA ASP A 197 14.77 10.16 -0.73
C ASP A 197 13.30 10.60 -0.66
N ASP A 198 13.04 11.86 -0.97
CA ASP A 198 11.69 12.34 -1.26
C ASP A 198 11.19 11.70 -2.57
N ALA A 199 10.03 11.05 -2.51
CA ALA A 199 9.50 10.25 -3.62
C ALA A 199 9.21 11.09 -4.87
N ALA A 200 8.72 12.33 -4.70
CA ALA A 200 8.43 13.22 -5.83
C ALA A 200 9.69 13.73 -6.50
N ARG A 201 10.68 14.19 -5.73
CA ARG A 201 12.00 14.57 -6.26
C ARG A 201 12.70 13.39 -6.93
N PHE A 202 12.54 12.19 -6.38
CA PHE A 202 13.06 10.98 -7.01
C PHE A 202 12.42 10.72 -8.37
N ALA A 203 11.09 10.72 -8.44
CA ALA A 203 10.36 10.53 -9.70
C ALA A 203 10.78 11.56 -10.76
N ALA A 204 10.80 12.84 -10.41
CA ALA A 204 11.25 13.92 -11.31
C ALA A 204 12.71 13.76 -11.79
N ARG A 205 13.60 13.17 -11.00
CA ARG A 205 14.97 12.85 -11.43
C ARG A 205 15.02 11.66 -12.38
N GLU A 206 14.23 10.62 -12.13
CA GLU A 206 14.13 9.47 -13.02
C GLU A 206 13.55 9.87 -14.39
N VAL A 207 12.56 10.79 -14.43
CA VAL A 207 12.06 11.38 -15.68
C VAL A 207 13.18 12.07 -16.45
N ARG A 208 13.98 12.92 -15.79
CA ARG A 208 15.14 13.58 -16.42
C ARG A 208 16.21 12.62 -16.92
N ARG A 209 16.31 11.43 -16.32
CA ARG A 209 17.23 10.36 -16.74
C ARG A 209 16.69 9.52 -17.90
N GLY A 210 15.43 9.71 -18.29
CA GLY A 210 14.76 8.84 -19.26
C GLY A 210 14.52 7.42 -18.72
N SER A 211 14.45 7.25 -17.40
CA SER A 211 14.13 5.97 -16.77
C SER A 211 12.70 5.52 -17.14
N ARG A 212 12.46 4.21 -17.07
CA ARG A 212 11.17 3.61 -17.38
C ARG A 212 10.89 2.38 -16.52
N TYR A 213 9.66 2.23 -16.05
CA TYR A 213 9.20 1.11 -15.24
C TYR A 213 8.08 0.31 -15.92
N ASP A 214 7.95 -0.98 -15.63
CA ASP A 214 6.78 -1.77 -16.04
C ASP A 214 5.59 -1.53 -15.11
N ILE A 215 5.85 -1.40 -13.81
CA ILE A 215 4.83 -1.25 -12.77
C ILE A 215 5.25 -0.14 -11.80
N ILE A 216 4.33 0.74 -11.43
CA ILE A 216 4.50 1.72 -10.35
C ILE A 216 3.47 1.44 -9.26
N VAL A 217 3.92 1.36 -8.01
CA VAL A 217 3.08 1.35 -6.80
C VAL A 217 3.36 2.64 -6.05
N LEU A 218 2.28 3.33 -5.67
CA LEU A 218 2.30 4.66 -5.07
C LEU A 218 1.36 4.69 -3.86
N ASP A 219 1.91 4.83 -2.64
CA ASP A 219 1.12 4.88 -1.39
C ASP A 219 1.42 6.14 -0.55
N PRO A 220 1.14 7.34 -1.07
CA PRO A 220 1.50 8.59 -0.41
C PRO A 220 0.68 8.83 0.86
N PRO A 221 1.30 9.30 1.95
CA PRO A 221 0.56 9.74 3.13
C PRO A 221 -0.18 11.05 2.84
N LYS A 222 -1.19 11.39 3.66
CA LYS A 222 -1.84 12.72 3.61
C LYS A 222 -0.81 13.85 3.81
N TYR A 223 0.06 13.69 4.80
CA TYR A 223 1.13 14.62 5.13
C TYR A 223 2.42 13.83 5.39
N GLY A 224 3.55 14.37 4.99
CA GLY A 224 4.84 13.72 5.20
C GLY A 224 6.00 14.71 5.14
N ARG A 225 7.20 14.21 5.41
CA ARG A 225 8.44 14.96 5.22
C ARG A 225 9.49 14.14 4.51
N GLY A 226 10.18 14.76 3.56
CA GLY A 226 11.37 14.20 2.92
C GLY A 226 12.58 14.19 3.86
N PRO A 227 13.67 13.47 3.52
CA PRO A 227 14.84 13.33 4.39
C PRO A 227 15.57 14.65 4.67
N LYS A 228 15.37 15.69 3.84
CA LYS A 228 15.96 17.03 4.00
C LYS A 228 14.93 18.05 4.49
N GLY A 229 13.79 17.59 5.01
CA GLY A 229 12.73 18.43 5.54
C GLY A 229 11.77 18.99 4.49
N GLU A 230 11.81 18.47 3.26
CA GLU A 230 10.79 18.73 2.24
C GLU A 230 9.40 18.45 2.82
N VAL A 231 8.44 19.34 2.63
CA VAL A 231 7.07 19.10 3.08
C VAL A 231 6.32 18.38 1.96
N TRP A 232 5.61 17.30 2.32
CA TRP A 232 4.66 16.60 1.46
C TRP A 232 3.23 16.82 1.97
N ARG A 233 2.33 17.21 1.08
CA ARG A 233 0.88 17.36 1.28
C ARG A 233 0.18 16.75 0.08
N LEU A 234 -0.58 15.68 0.30
CA LEU A 234 -1.16 14.89 -0.80
C LEU A 234 -1.85 15.78 -1.85
N GLU A 235 -2.69 16.72 -1.42
CA GLU A 235 -3.48 17.57 -2.31
C GLU A 235 -2.63 18.57 -3.13
N GLU A 236 -1.46 18.95 -2.65
CA GLU A 236 -0.58 19.93 -3.32
C GLU A 236 0.39 19.26 -4.30
N GLN A 237 0.99 18.12 -3.91
CA GLN A 237 2.05 17.50 -4.71
C GLN A 237 1.61 16.29 -5.55
N LEU A 238 0.47 15.65 -5.25
CA LEU A 238 0.03 14.46 -6.00
C LEU A 238 -0.16 14.72 -7.51
N PRO A 239 -0.74 15.85 -7.97
CA PRO A 239 -0.91 16.09 -9.41
C PRO A 239 0.40 16.06 -10.20
N GLN A 240 1.45 16.71 -9.68
CA GLN A 240 2.77 16.71 -10.31
C GLN A 240 3.41 15.33 -10.24
N LEU A 241 3.30 14.64 -9.09
CA LEU A 241 3.81 13.28 -8.96
C LEU A 241 3.17 12.31 -9.96
N LEU A 242 1.86 12.42 -10.20
CA LEU A 242 1.17 11.61 -11.21
C LEU A 242 1.64 11.93 -12.62
N THR A 243 1.93 13.19 -12.93
CA THR A 243 2.55 13.59 -14.20
C THR A 243 3.92 12.93 -14.39
N ASP A 244 4.75 12.92 -13.34
CA ASP A 244 6.05 12.27 -13.39
C ASP A 244 5.93 10.74 -13.50
N CYS A 245 5.00 10.13 -12.75
CA CYS A 245 4.72 8.69 -12.85
C CYS A 245 4.23 8.30 -14.24
N ARG A 246 3.37 9.12 -14.86
CA ARG A 246 2.96 8.95 -16.26
C ARG A 246 4.18 8.94 -17.17
N ALA A 247 5.09 9.91 -17.05
CA ALA A 247 6.29 9.99 -17.90
C ALA A 247 7.26 8.81 -17.70
N LEU A 248 7.20 8.12 -16.56
CA LEU A 248 7.96 6.91 -16.26
C LEU A 248 7.34 5.61 -16.79
N LEU A 249 6.14 5.69 -17.38
CA LEU A 249 5.42 4.57 -18.00
C LEU A 249 5.31 4.79 -19.51
N ASP A 250 5.40 3.72 -20.30
CA ASP A 250 5.30 3.76 -21.77
C ASP A 250 4.27 2.76 -22.26
N GLN A 251 4.17 2.58 -23.59
CA GLN A 251 3.23 1.65 -24.21
C GLN A 251 3.49 0.16 -23.92
N ARG A 252 4.55 -0.17 -23.18
CA ARG A 252 4.88 -1.54 -22.78
C ARG A 252 4.71 -1.76 -21.27
N SER A 253 4.34 -0.73 -20.51
CA SER A 253 4.13 -0.81 -19.06
C SER A 253 2.78 -1.46 -18.74
N SER A 254 2.69 -2.14 -17.61
CA SER A 254 1.50 -2.92 -17.25
C SER A 254 0.53 -2.15 -16.37
N MET A 255 1.05 -1.37 -15.41
CA MET A 255 0.21 -0.91 -14.30
C MET A 255 0.76 0.30 -13.53
N LEU A 256 -0.15 1.12 -13.02
CA LEU A 256 0.07 2.04 -11.90
C LEU A 256 -1.02 1.79 -10.86
N ILE A 257 -0.62 1.68 -9.59
CA ILE A 257 -1.53 1.63 -8.44
C ILE A 257 -1.26 2.86 -7.57
N LEU A 258 -2.29 3.65 -7.31
CA LEU A 258 -2.33 4.70 -6.30
C LEU A 258 -3.26 4.26 -5.17
N THR A 259 -2.75 4.20 -3.95
CA THR A 259 -3.55 4.04 -2.72
C THR A 259 -3.53 5.31 -1.90
N ALA A 260 -4.60 5.58 -1.15
CA ALA A 260 -4.69 6.76 -0.29
C ALA A 260 -5.51 6.49 0.97
N TYR A 261 -4.87 6.65 2.13
CA TYR A 261 -5.53 6.65 3.45
C TYR A 261 -6.19 7.99 3.81
N ALA A 262 -6.09 8.98 2.92
CA ALA A 262 -6.77 10.27 3.01
C ALA A 262 -8.27 10.12 2.68
N THR A 263 -9.02 9.39 3.51
CA THR A 263 -10.43 9.05 3.29
C THR A 263 -11.38 10.25 3.33
N HIS A 264 -10.88 11.44 3.68
CA HIS A 264 -11.62 12.70 3.51
C HIS A 264 -11.73 13.14 2.03
N LEU A 265 -10.86 12.63 1.16
CA LEU A 265 -10.98 12.80 -0.29
C LEU A 265 -12.03 11.83 -0.86
N SER A 266 -12.64 12.20 -1.98
CA SER A 266 -13.48 11.26 -2.74
C SER A 266 -12.62 10.43 -3.68
N MET A 267 -12.97 9.16 -3.89
CA MET A 267 -12.41 8.34 -4.97
C MET A 267 -12.51 9.03 -6.33
N LEU A 268 -13.56 9.84 -6.56
CA LEU A 268 -13.76 10.57 -7.81
C LEU A 268 -12.64 11.58 -8.08
N THR A 269 -12.11 12.22 -7.02
CA THR A 269 -11.00 13.15 -7.13
C THR A 269 -9.75 12.43 -7.61
N LEU A 270 -9.42 11.29 -7.00
CA LEU A 270 -8.24 10.49 -7.38
C LEU A 270 -8.41 9.90 -8.78
N TRP A 271 -9.61 9.36 -9.09
CA TRP A 271 -9.94 8.80 -10.39
C TRP A 271 -9.78 9.84 -11.50
N ARG A 272 -10.29 11.06 -11.27
CA ARG A 272 -10.16 12.16 -12.23
C ARG A 272 -8.70 12.58 -12.43
N LEU A 273 -7.92 12.70 -11.35
CA LEU A 273 -6.50 13.05 -11.43
C LEU A 273 -5.70 12.03 -12.25
N VAL A 274 -5.91 10.74 -12.00
CA VAL A 274 -5.24 9.69 -12.79
C VAL A 274 -5.75 9.68 -14.23
N GLY A 275 -7.06 9.85 -14.44
CA GLY A 275 -7.66 9.95 -15.78
C GLY A 275 -7.08 11.07 -16.62
N ASP A 276 -6.94 12.26 -16.06
CA ASP A 276 -6.36 13.41 -16.75
C ASP A 276 -4.86 13.21 -17.01
N ALA A 277 -4.10 12.67 -16.04
CA ALA A 277 -2.66 12.45 -16.18
C ALA A 277 -2.32 11.30 -17.15
N PHE A 278 -3.20 10.31 -17.33
CA PHE A 278 -2.95 9.11 -18.13
C PHE A 278 -3.76 9.06 -19.44
N ALA A 279 -4.40 10.18 -19.82
CA ALA A 279 -5.30 10.26 -20.97
C ALA A 279 -4.68 9.88 -22.33
N ASP A 280 -3.35 9.90 -22.44
CA ASP A 280 -2.60 9.58 -23.66
C ASP A 280 -2.03 8.13 -23.67
N LEU A 281 -2.27 7.35 -22.61
CA LEU A 281 -1.98 5.90 -22.58
C LEU A 281 -3.25 5.09 -22.76
N ASP A 282 -3.15 4.06 -23.59
CA ASP A 282 -4.18 3.02 -23.65
C ASP A 282 -4.24 2.24 -22.32
N GLY A 283 -5.42 1.73 -21.97
CA GLY A 283 -5.65 0.95 -20.77
C GLY A 283 -6.99 1.26 -20.13
N THR A 284 -7.22 0.69 -18.95
CA THR A 284 -8.43 0.89 -18.14
C THR A 284 -8.06 1.53 -16.82
N ILE A 285 -8.95 2.36 -16.29
CA ILE A 285 -8.82 2.93 -14.96
C ILE A 285 -9.96 2.39 -14.10
N THR A 286 -9.58 1.68 -13.05
CA THR A 286 -10.49 1.20 -11.99
C THR A 286 -10.25 2.01 -10.74
N ALA A 287 -11.29 2.29 -9.97
CA ALA A 287 -11.19 3.06 -8.72
C ALA A 287 -12.27 2.63 -7.74
N GLY A 288 -12.01 2.83 -6.46
CA GLY A 288 -12.95 2.54 -5.39
C GLY A 288 -12.28 2.48 -4.04
N GLU A 289 -12.75 1.57 -3.20
CA GLU A 289 -12.26 1.41 -1.82
C GLU A 289 -11.64 0.04 -1.60
N MET A 290 -10.69 -0.02 -0.68
CA MET A 290 -10.20 -1.25 -0.09
C MET A 290 -10.88 -1.48 1.25
N ALA A 291 -11.14 -2.75 1.55
CA ALA A 291 -11.72 -3.16 2.81
C ALA A 291 -11.10 -4.47 3.31
N LEU A 292 -11.22 -4.71 4.60
CA LEU A 292 -10.85 -5.97 5.24
C LEU A 292 -12.14 -6.78 5.49
N ARG A 293 -12.13 -8.07 5.14
CA ARG A 293 -13.26 -8.96 5.47
C ARG A 293 -13.18 -9.38 6.94
N GLU A 294 -14.23 -9.12 7.70
CA GLU A 294 -14.37 -9.65 9.05
C GLU A 294 -14.66 -11.16 9.02
N GLU A 295 -13.93 -11.95 9.81
CA GLU A 295 -14.08 -13.40 9.90
C GLU A 295 -15.43 -13.80 10.52
N THR A 296 -15.88 -13.07 11.54
CA THR A 296 -17.09 -13.41 12.31
C THR A 296 -18.38 -13.23 11.50
N THR A 297 -18.51 -12.13 10.77
CA THR A 297 -19.76 -11.77 10.07
C THR A 297 -19.64 -11.68 8.55
N GLY A 298 -18.41 -11.70 8.01
CA GLY A 298 -18.14 -11.44 6.60
C GLY A 298 -18.27 -9.97 6.19
N ARG A 299 -18.62 -9.05 7.11
CA ARG A 299 -18.80 -7.62 6.80
C ARG A 299 -17.47 -6.97 6.39
N PRO A 300 -17.47 -6.07 5.41
CA PRO A 300 -16.28 -5.31 5.04
C PRO A 300 -16.05 -4.14 6.02
N LEU A 301 -14.82 -4.00 6.52
CA LEU A 301 -14.35 -2.81 7.21
C LEU A 301 -13.54 -1.94 6.22
N PRO A 302 -14.01 -0.73 5.86
CA PRO A 302 -13.31 0.13 4.90
C PRO A 302 -11.98 0.63 5.48
N THR A 303 -10.94 0.71 4.64
CA THR A 303 -9.60 1.13 5.07
C THR A 303 -9.08 2.34 4.31
N SER A 304 -9.11 2.30 2.98
CA SER A 304 -8.45 3.29 2.12
C SER A 304 -9.03 3.31 0.72
N LEU A 305 -8.76 4.37 -0.02
CA LEU A 305 -9.13 4.50 -1.42
C LEU A 305 -8.04 3.93 -2.33
N TYR A 306 -8.43 3.52 -3.54
CA TYR A 306 -7.48 3.21 -4.59
C TYR A 306 -7.92 3.73 -5.95
N VAL A 307 -6.92 3.94 -6.81
CA VAL A 307 -7.08 4.08 -8.26
C VAL A 307 -5.99 3.26 -8.92
N ARG A 308 -6.37 2.46 -9.92
CA ARG A 308 -5.45 1.65 -10.70
C ARG A 308 -5.65 1.91 -12.17
N TRP A 309 -4.60 2.40 -12.84
CA TRP A 309 -4.47 2.30 -14.29
C TRP A 309 -3.80 0.97 -14.62
N SER A 310 -4.38 0.20 -15.54
CA SER A 310 -3.81 -1.07 -15.97
C SER A 310 -4.09 -1.36 -17.43
N ARG A 311 -3.18 -2.13 -18.03
CA ARG A 311 -3.46 -2.86 -19.26
C ARG A 311 -3.57 -4.32 -18.92
N ASP A 312 -4.80 -4.73 -18.63
CA ASP A 312 -5.13 -6.14 -18.72
C ASP A 312 -4.98 -6.53 -20.21
N ALA A 313 -4.19 -7.58 -20.48
CA ALA A 313 -4.07 -8.12 -21.83
C ALA A 313 -5.21 -9.10 -22.12
#